data_AF-A0A381XSE8-F1
#
_entry.id   AF-A0A381XSE8-F1
#
_cell.length_a   1.000
_cell.length_b   1.000
_cell.length_c   1.000
_cell.angle_alpha   90.00
_cell.angle_beta   90.00
_cell.angle_gamma   90.00
#
_symmetry.space_group_name_H-M   'P 1'
#
loop_
_entity.id
_entity.type
_entity.pdbx_description
1 polymer ?
#
loop_
_entity_poly.entity_id
_entity_poly.type
_entity_poly.pdbx_seq_one_letter_code
_entity_poly.pdbx_strand_id
1 'polypeptide(L)'
;MTIQLDLQHRYQENQIVLEKQTFSIDQIGVMVVDTWNYHWCMTAAERCSSFALRMNHALATLRSLGIQIFWGPTDVADQYVGTPQREKSVVVEPNPLPTPLDIQFPLLDCYGAGGCMCGPGIDCHVNYGWDRINPNLTIDQLDLIVEGTQEVYSWCKKLGINCLIFLGFHTNVCTTGKPVGIGPMMRVGIKSILARDMTDAISGYNPAGDQHPDQNTQKIIQQLESLVPTIHLVNELRKLGKWNDETPVDPVRITPWGTPNRPYQFEESTTVSLSAPLNQDCQIYYTLDGTSPDKKSFFYTNPFPVCKTQTIRTTAYQGQQSVCLESTARFVRLPPKPPSPNIHLSDLEPIRETVHGFNIYSSKRKPSYDQSYSQQPLKLRGKNYTKGIGVEAPSHLLYNIQ
;
A
#
# COMPACT_ATOMS: atom_id res chain seq x y z
N MET A 1 -15.01 -14.39 28.31
CA MET A 1 -15.71 -13.19 27.79
C MET A 1 -15.99 -13.43 26.31
N THR A 2 -17.13 -13.00 25.79
CA THR A 2 -17.52 -13.24 24.39
C THR A 2 -17.67 -11.94 23.61
N ILE A 3 -17.51 -12.00 22.30
CA ILE A 3 -17.77 -10.92 21.36
C ILE A 3 -18.74 -11.43 20.29
N GLN A 4 -19.78 -10.64 19.97
CA GLN A 4 -20.66 -10.91 18.85
C GLN A 4 -20.20 -10.04 17.67
N LEU A 5 -19.95 -10.67 16.52
CA LEU A 5 -19.53 -10.01 15.29
C LEU A 5 -20.65 -10.11 14.25
N ASP A 6 -20.91 -9.01 13.54
CA ASP A 6 -21.78 -9.03 12.35
C ASP A 6 -20.93 -9.36 11.12
N LEU A 7 -20.91 -10.65 10.76
CA LEU A 7 -20.19 -11.16 9.60
C LEU A 7 -20.96 -10.84 8.32
N GLN A 8 -20.27 -10.25 7.35
CA GLN A 8 -20.79 -9.99 6.03
C GLN A 8 -20.27 -11.04 5.04
N HIS A 9 -21.21 -11.64 4.31
CA HIS A 9 -20.97 -12.59 3.23
C HIS A 9 -21.57 -12.07 1.94
N ARG A 10 -21.12 -12.64 0.82
CA ARG A 10 -21.70 -12.38 -0.49
C ARG A 10 -21.88 -13.68 -1.27
N TYR A 11 -23.14 -14.02 -1.53
CA TYR A 11 -23.50 -15.18 -2.36
C TYR A 11 -23.87 -14.73 -3.79
N GLN A 12 -24.18 -15.69 -4.67
CA GLN A 12 -24.50 -15.48 -6.11
C GLN A 12 -25.31 -14.19 -6.36
N GLU A 13 -24.95 -13.41 -7.39
CA GLU A 13 -25.56 -12.13 -7.77
C GLU A 13 -25.45 -10.96 -6.77
N ASN A 14 -24.31 -10.84 -6.07
CA ASN A 14 -23.99 -9.66 -5.26
C ASN A 14 -24.92 -9.45 -4.04
N GLN A 15 -25.66 -10.47 -3.61
CA GLN A 15 -26.52 -10.39 -2.44
C GLN A 15 -25.68 -10.39 -1.16
N ILE A 16 -25.82 -9.33 -0.36
CA ILE A 16 -25.22 -9.21 0.97
C ILE A 16 -26.03 -10.06 1.96
N VAL A 17 -25.35 -10.93 2.69
CA VAL A 17 -25.93 -11.66 3.82
C VAL A 17 -25.16 -11.28 5.08
N LEU A 18 -25.90 -10.86 6.11
CA LEU A 18 -25.36 -10.54 7.42
C LEU A 18 -25.67 -11.68 8.38
N GLU A 19 -24.63 -12.26 8.98
CA GLU A 19 -24.72 -13.30 9.99
C GLU A 19 -24.15 -12.80 11.30
N LYS A 20 -24.89 -12.97 12.40
CA LYS A 20 -24.37 -12.68 13.73
C LYS A 20 -23.73 -13.93 14.30
N GLN A 21 -22.44 -13.86 14.58
CA GLN A 21 -21.72 -14.97 15.19
C GLN A 21 -21.03 -14.53 16.48
N THR A 22 -21.22 -15.34 17.53
CA THR A 22 -20.57 -15.12 18.83
C THR A 22 -19.29 -15.93 18.92
N PHE A 23 -18.21 -15.27 19.30
CA PHE A 23 -16.89 -15.86 19.52
C PHE A 23 -16.50 -15.70 20.98
N SER A 24 -15.79 -16.69 21.52
CA SER A 24 -15.07 -16.52 22.78
C SER A 24 -13.79 -15.73 22.51
N ILE A 25 -13.49 -14.74 23.34
CA ILE A 25 -12.35 -13.82 23.11
C ILE A 25 -10.99 -14.55 23.19
N ASP A 26 -10.88 -15.58 24.00
CA ASP A 26 -9.72 -16.47 24.08
C ASP A 26 -9.53 -17.34 22.83
N GLN A 27 -10.54 -17.44 21.96
CA GLN A 27 -10.47 -18.21 20.72
C GLN A 27 -10.22 -17.35 19.47
N ILE A 28 -10.14 -16.03 19.63
CA ILE A 28 -9.93 -15.09 18.52
C ILE A 28 -8.56 -14.41 18.65
N GLY A 29 -7.87 -14.30 17.52
CA GLY A 29 -6.64 -13.53 17.37
C GLY A 29 -6.76 -12.54 16.23
N VAL A 30 -5.78 -11.65 16.13
CA VAL A 30 -5.70 -10.63 15.08
C VAL A 30 -4.38 -10.79 14.34
N MET A 31 -4.43 -10.88 13.02
CA MET A 31 -3.28 -11.01 12.15
C MET A 31 -3.09 -9.73 11.32
N VAL A 32 -2.02 -9.00 11.55
CA VAL A 32 -1.66 -7.79 10.82
C VAL A 32 -0.57 -8.12 9.79
N VAL A 33 -0.90 -8.00 8.51
CA VAL A 33 -0.04 -8.47 7.40
C VAL A 33 0.61 -7.29 6.68
N ASP A 34 1.94 -7.32 6.55
CA ASP A 34 2.74 -6.47 5.65
C ASP A 34 2.41 -4.97 5.70
N THR A 35 2.29 -4.42 6.92
CA THR A 35 2.15 -2.98 7.13
C THR A 35 3.49 -2.25 7.08
N TRP A 36 4.23 -2.42 5.98
CA TRP A 36 5.59 -1.89 5.83
C TRP A 36 5.67 -0.35 5.82
N ASN A 37 6.87 0.18 6.09
CA ASN A 37 7.17 1.62 6.06
C ASN A 37 7.34 2.21 4.64
N TYR A 38 7.39 1.37 3.61
CA TYR A 38 7.63 1.79 2.24
C TYR A 38 6.90 0.90 1.24
N HIS A 39 6.53 1.50 0.11
CA HIS A 39 6.09 0.79 -1.09
C HIS A 39 6.63 1.49 -2.34
N TRP A 40 6.95 0.73 -3.40
CA TRP A 40 7.50 1.32 -4.62
C TRP A 40 6.54 2.30 -5.26
N CYS A 41 5.23 2.09 -5.24
CA CYS A 41 4.26 3.10 -5.61
C CYS A 41 4.05 4.12 -4.46
N MET A 42 4.29 5.40 -4.71
CA MET A 42 4.12 6.45 -3.68
C MET A 42 2.66 6.56 -3.21
N THR A 43 1.70 6.50 -4.14
CA THR A 43 0.27 6.50 -3.78
C THR A 43 -0.09 5.30 -2.89
N ALA A 44 0.45 4.12 -3.19
CA ALA A 44 0.25 2.94 -2.35
C ALA A 44 0.86 3.12 -0.96
N ALA A 45 2.07 3.66 -0.87
CA ALA A 45 2.73 3.93 0.40
C ALA A 45 1.87 4.85 1.30
N GLU A 46 1.37 5.95 0.75
CA GLU A 46 0.52 6.89 1.49
C GLU A 46 -0.83 6.28 1.86
N ARG A 47 -1.46 5.51 0.95
CA ARG A 47 -2.71 4.80 1.25
C ARG A 47 -2.54 3.79 2.38
N CYS A 48 -1.49 2.96 2.36
CA CYS A 48 -1.21 2.02 3.43
C CYS A 48 -0.88 2.74 4.75
N SER A 49 -0.06 3.78 4.71
CA SER A 49 0.29 4.60 5.87
C SER A 49 -0.92 5.30 6.50
N SER A 50 -1.91 5.65 5.68
CA SER A 50 -3.14 6.33 6.10
C SER A 50 -3.96 5.58 7.16
N PHE A 51 -3.77 4.26 7.26
CA PHE A 51 -4.47 3.44 8.24
C PHE A 51 -3.82 3.45 9.63
N ALA A 52 -2.60 3.97 9.78
CA ALA A 52 -1.81 3.77 11.00
C ALA A 52 -2.54 4.21 12.28
N LEU A 53 -3.15 5.41 12.28
CA LEU A 53 -3.86 5.90 13.45
C LEU A 53 -5.12 5.08 13.76
N ARG A 54 -5.93 4.80 12.73
CA ARG A 54 -7.10 3.92 12.85
C ARG A 54 -6.74 2.53 13.39
N MET A 55 -5.67 1.93 12.86
CA MET A 55 -5.20 0.62 13.30
C MET A 55 -4.70 0.67 14.74
N ASN A 56 -3.95 1.70 15.14
CA ASN A 56 -3.50 1.84 16.52
C ASN A 56 -4.68 1.90 17.50
N HIS A 57 -5.72 2.68 17.19
CA HIS A 57 -6.94 2.73 18.01
C HIS A 57 -7.61 1.36 18.10
N ALA A 58 -7.81 0.69 16.96
CA ALA A 58 -8.46 -0.62 16.94
C ALA A 58 -7.64 -1.68 17.69
N LEU A 59 -6.34 -1.75 17.44
CA LEU A 59 -5.44 -2.72 18.07
C LEU A 59 -5.28 -2.47 19.57
N ALA A 60 -5.21 -1.22 20.02
CA ALA A 60 -5.19 -0.90 21.45
C ALA A 60 -6.46 -1.39 22.15
N THR A 61 -7.63 -1.17 21.54
CA THR A 61 -8.90 -1.70 22.05
C THR A 61 -8.89 -3.23 22.08
N LEU A 62 -8.48 -3.90 21.01
CA LEU A 62 -8.45 -5.36 20.94
C LEU A 62 -7.48 -5.97 21.98
N ARG A 63 -6.32 -5.36 22.18
CA ARG A 63 -5.39 -5.72 23.28
C ARG A 63 -6.04 -5.57 24.65
N SER A 64 -6.79 -4.49 24.90
CA SER A 64 -7.50 -4.29 26.17
C SER A 64 -8.59 -5.34 26.45
N LEU A 65 -9.08 -6.00 25.40
CA LEU A 65 -10.01 -7.13 25.51
C LEU A 65 -9.29 -8.46 25.77
N GLY A 66 -7.96 -8.49 25.66
CA GLY A 66 -7.14 -9.69 25.80
C GLY A 66 -6.93 -10.46 24.49
N ILE A 67 -7.27 -9.87 23.34
CA ILE A 67 -7.08 -10.50 22.03
C ILE A 67 -5.60 -10.44 21.64
N GLN A 68 -5.02 -11.58 21.30
CA GLN A 68 -3.62 -11.65 20.86
C GLN A 68 -3.46 -11.01 19.47
N ILE A 69 -2.50 -10.10 19.35
CA ILE A 69 -2.09 -9.50 18.08
C ILE A 69 -0.84 -10.21 17.56
N PHE A 70 -0.91 -10.62 16.29
CA PHE A 70 0.18 -11.16 15.50
C PHE A 70 0.54 -10.15 14.42
N TRP A 71 1.82 -9.83 14.30
CA TRP A 71 2.38 -9.06 13.21
C TRP A 71 3.11 -10.02 12.28
N GLY A 72 2.71 -10.06 11.01
CA GLY A 72 3.42 -10.79 9.97
C GLY A 72 4.01 -9.81 8.97
N PRO A 73 5.13 -9.16 9.30
CA PRO A 73 5.85 -8.31 8.38
C PRO A 73 6.74 -9.19 7.50
N THR A 74 6.13 -9.88 6.54
CA THR A 74 6.86 -10.77 5.65
C THR A 74 7.98 -10.00 4.95
N ASP A 75 9.05 -10.70 4.59
CA ASP A 75 10.29 -10.15 4.02
C ASP A 75 11.18 -9.36 5.01
N VAL A 76 10.65 -8.89 6.16
CA VAL A 76 11.42 -8.13 7.17
C VAL A 76 11.27 -8.65 8.59
N ALA A 77 10.66 -9.82 8.80
CA ALA A 77 10.52 -10.43 10.13
C ALA A 77 11.89 -10.60 10.83
N ASP A 78 12.93 -10.95 10.07
CA ASP A 78 14.31 -11.06 10.57
C ASP A 78 14.90 -9.74 11.09
N GLN A 79 14.41 -8.59 10.62
CA GLN A 79 14.85 -7.28 11.13
C GLN A 79 14.40 -7.04 12.59
N TYR A 80 13.53 -7.91 13.11
CA TYR A 80 13.02 -7.84 14.47
C TYR A 80 13.67 -8.87 15.41
N VAL A 81 14.68 -9.63 14.98
CA VAL A 81 15.48 -10.47 15.89
C VAL A 81 16.08 -9.59 17.00
N GLY A 82 16.02 -10.09 18.24
CA GLY A 82 16.39 -9.35 19.44
C GLY A 82 15.27 -8.50 20.04
N THR A 83 14.12 -8.34 19.37
CA THR A 83 12.95 -7.69 19.98
C THR A 83 12.14 -8.67 20.83
N PRO A 84 11.52 -8.23 21.95
CA PRO A 84 10.73 -9.11 22.80
C PRO A 84 9.65 -9.90 22.04
N GLN A 85 9.03 -9.30 21.03
CA GLN A 85 7.95 -9.89 20.26
C GLN A 85 8.43 -11.01 19.33
N ARG A 86 9.58 -10.84 18.68
CA ARG A 86 10.18 -11.88 17.81
C ARG A 86 10.84 -12.98 18.64
N GLU A 87 11.57 -12.63 19.70
CA GLU A 87 12.17 -13.62 20.60
C GLU A 87 11.10 -14.47 21.28
N LYS A 88 9.99 -13.85 21.70
CA LYS A 88 8.84 -14.60 22.23
C LYS A 88 8.24 -15.50 21.18
N SER A 89 8.14 -15.08 19.92
CA SER A 89 7.42 -15.85 18.90
C SER A 89 8.17 -17.09 18.43
N VAL A 90 9.49 -17.01 18.27
CA VAL A 90 10.33 -18.13 17.78
C VAL A 90 10.46 -19.28 18.76
N VAL A 91 10.23 -19.06 20.06
CA VAL A 91 10.32 -20.11 21.09
C VAL A 91 9.06 -20.98 21.19
N VAL A 92 8.07 -20.81 20.31
CA VAL A 92 6.90 -21.68 20.28
C VAL A 92 7.30 -23.08 19.83
N GLU A 93 6.91 -24.09 20.61
CA GLU A 93 7.06 -25.47 20.20
C GLU A 93 6.25 -25.72 18.91
N PRO A 94 6.88 -26.20 17.82
CA PRO A 94 6.19 -26.41 16.55
C PRO A 94 5.07 -27.44 16.69
N ASN A 95 3.84 -27.05 16.33
CA ASN A 95 2.71 -27.98 16.24
C ASN A 95 2.60 -28.50 14.80
N PRO A 96 2.63 -29.81 14.53
CA PRO A 96 2.58 -30.34 13.16
C PRO A 96 1.42 -29.76 12.36
N LEU A 97 1.70 -29.23 11.18
CA LEU A 97 0.65 -28.74 10.29
C LEU A 97 -0.26 -29.90 9.86
N PRO A 98 -1.59 -29.70 9.84
CA PRO A 98 -2.51 -30.70 9.35
C PRO A 98 -2.35 -30.85 7.83
N THR A 99 -2.93 -31.92 7.27
CA THR A 99 -3.07 -32.01 5.81
C THR A 99 -3.85 -30.79 5.30
N PRO A 100 -3.31 -30.00 4.36
CA PRO A 100 -3.98 -28.81 3.87
C PRO A 100 -5.34 -29.13 3.28
N LEU A 101 -6.36 -28.34 3.65
CA LEU A 101 -7.66 -28.37 3.02
C LEU A 101 -7.57 -27.88 1.57
N ASP A 102 -8.30 -28.53 0.67
CA ASP A 102 -8.40 -28.12 -0.73
C ASP A 102 -9.32 -26.90 -0.87
N ILE A 103 -8.74 -25.71 -0.64
CA ILE A 103 -9.42 -24.42 -0.75
C ILE A 103 -8.83 -23.65 -1.93
N GLN A 104 -9.68 -23.42 -2.93
CA GLN A 104 -9.35 -22.57 -4.07
C GLN A 104 -9.73 -21.13 -3.80
N PHE A 105 -8.74 -20.24 -3.90
CA PHE A 105 -8.97 -18.80 -3.81
C PHE A 105 -9.38 -18.26 -5.17
N PRO A 106 -10.31 -17.29 -5.22
CA PRO A 106 -10.60 -16.61 -6.46
C PRO A 106 -9.34 -15.94 -6.99
N LEU A 107 -9.21 -15.86 -8.31
CA LEU A 107 -8.21 -14.99 -8.93
C LEU A 107 -8.59 -13.55 -8.62
N LEU A 108 -7.92 -12.97 -7.64
CA LEU A 108 -8.02 -11.55 -7.33
C LEU A 108 -7.13 -10.83 -8.32
N ASP A 109 -7.72 -9.96 -9.14
CA ASP A 109 -6.94 -9.15 -10.09
C ASP A 109 -5.86 -8.40 -9.31
N CYS A 110 -4.62 -8.83 -9.52
CA CYS A 110 -3.45 -8.28 -8.87
C CYS A 110 -2.82 -7.15 -9.68
N TYR A 111 -3.42 -6.77 -10.82
CA TYR A 111 -2.85 -5.83 -11.78
C TYR A 111 -1.35 -6.12 -12.02
N GLY A 112 -1.03 -7.41 -12.20
CA GLY A 112 0.34 -7.90 -12.38
C GLY A 112 1.28 -7.70 -11.18
N ALA A 113 0.77 -7.72 -9.94
CA ALA A 113 1.54 -7.68 -8.68
C ALA A 113 2.62 -6.57 -8.61
N GLY A 114 2.39 -5.44 -9.30
CA GLY A 114 3.42 -4.42 -9.51
C GLY A 114 2.94 -3.08 -10.09
N GLY A 115 1.67 -2.96 -10.53
CA GLY A 115 1.13 -1.76 -11.14
C GLY A 115 1.24 -0.49 -10.27
N CYS A 116 1.47 0.66 -10.90
CA CYS A 116 1.55 1.94 -10.20
C CYS A 116 0.14 2.50 -9.95
N MET A 117 -0.23 2.70 -8.68
CA MET A 117 -1.49 3.38 -8.30
C MET A 117 -1.47 4.90 -8.48
N CYS A 118 -0.38 5.46 -9.02
CA CYS A 118 -0.33 6.90 -9.29
C CYS A 118 -1.10 7.31 -10.54
N GLY A 119 -1.32 6.38 -11.48
CA GLY A 119 -2.06 6.62 -12.71
C GLY A 119 -1.29 7.43 -13.76
N PRO A 120 -1.97 8.23 -14.60
CA PRO A 120 -1.34 8.85 -15.75
C PRO A 120 -0.29 9.88 -15.34
N GLY A 121 0.99 9.55 -15.56
CA GLY A 121 2.15 10.39 -15.27
C GLY A 121 3.44 9.58 -15.31
N ILE A 122 4.42 9.97 -14.49
CA ILE A 122 5.66 9.19 -14.38
C ILE A 122 5.44 8.05 -13.41
N ASP A 123 5.48 6.83 -13.94
CA ASP A 123 5.35 5.62 -13.16
C ASP A 123 6.43 5.53 -12.07
N CYS A 124 6.00 5.06 -10.90
CA CYS A 124 6.94 4.64 -9.90
C CYS A 124 7.60 3.34 -10.33
N HIS A 125 8.92 3.34 -10.46
CA HIS A 125 9.67 2.12 -10.73
C HIS A 125 9.66 1.17 -9.53
N VAL A 126 9.39 -0.11 -9.79
CA VAL A 126 9.39 -1.17 -8.79
C VAL A 126 10.74 -1.22 -8.09
N ASN A 127 10.70 -1.17 -6.76
CA ASN A 127 11.84 -1.36 -5.87
C ASN A 127 11.34 -1.81 -4.49
N TYR A 128 12.09 -2.68 -3.83
CA TYR A 128 11.67 -3.29 -2.57
C TYR A 128 12.39 -2.63 -1.38
N GLY A 129 12.19 -1.31 -1.25
CA GLY A 129 12.92 -0.48 -0.29
C GLY A 129 12.38 -0.47 1.14
N TRP A 130 11.41 -1.32 1.49
CA TRP A 130 10.94 -1.45 2.87
C TRP A 130 11.96 -2.21 3.72
N ASP A 131 12.06 -1.84 4.99
CA ASP A 131 12.99 -2.46 5.94
C ASP A 131 12.35 -2.72 7.31
N ARG A 132 11.09 -2.31 7.51
CA ARG A 132 10.38 -2.45 8.79
C ARG A 132 8.87 -2.24 8.63
N ILE A 133 8.10 -2.57 9.67
CA ILE A 133 6.72 -2.12 9.89
C ILE A 133 6.69 -0.59 9.97
N ASN A 134 5.65 0.03 9.43
CA ASN A 134 5.43 1.46 9.48
C ASN A 134 5.64 2.01 10.91
N PRO A 135 6.55 2.97 11.12
CA PRO A 135 6.91 3.45 12.45
C PRO A 135 5.78 4.19 13.16
N ASN A 136 4.71 4.57 12.45
CA ASN A 136 3.51 5.15 13.04
C ASN A 136 2.60 4.10 13.67
N LEU A 137 2.86 2.80 13.50
CA LEU A 137 2.13 1.71 14.14
C LEU A 137 2.79 1.33 15.47
N THR A 138 1.96 1.14 16.49
CA THR A 138 2.41 0.73 17.82
C THR A 138 2.39 -0.79 17.94
N ILE A 139 3.58 -1.37 18.07
CA ILE A 139 3.79 -2.79 18.42
C ILE A 139 3.94 -2.87 19.94
N ASP A 140 3.01 -3.54 20.60
CA ASP A 140 3.04 -3.72 22.05
C ASP A 140 4.03 -4.84 22.45
N GLN A 141 4.55 -4.80 23.67
CA GLN A 141 5.48 -5.82 24.17
C GLN A 141 4.83 -7.22 24.24
N LEU A 142 3.50 -7.29 24.38
CA LEU A 142 2.77 -8.57 24.45
C LEU A 142 2.41 -9.14 23.08
N ASP A 143 2.55 -8.35 22.01
CA ASP A 143 2.33 -8.82 20.65
C ASP A 143 3.38 -9.87 20.22
N LEU A 144 3.12 -10.53 19.10
CA LEU A 144 4.04 -11.50 18.50
C LEU A 144 4.40 -11.03 17.09
N ILE A 145 5.68 -11.08 16.74
CA ILE A 145 6.14 -10.89 15.35
C ILE A 145 6.43 -12.27 14.79
N VAL A 146 5.58 -12.75 13.89
CA VAL A 146 5.57 -14.13 13.40
C VAL A 146 5.99 -14.24 11.95
N GLU A 147 6.54 -15.40 11.61
CA GLU A 147 6.95 -15.70 10.24
C GLU A 147 6.51 -17.10 9.82
N GLY A 148 5.84 -17.19 8.67
CA GLY A 148 5.46 -18.47 8.09
C GLY A 148 4.20 -19.10 8.70
N THR A 149 3.62 -20.06 7.98
CA THR A 149 2.39 -20.75 8.38
C THR A 149 2.58 -21.58 9.66
N GLN A 150 3.73 -22.24 9.80
CA GLN A 150 4.05 -23.11 10.93
C GLN A 150 4.02 -22.36 12.26
N GLU A 151 4.63 -21.18 12.32
CA GLU A 151 4.73 -20.40 13.56
C GLU A 151 3.36 -19.85 13.98
N VAL A 152 2.62 -19.26 13.05
CA VAL A 152 1.25 -18.76 13.30
C VAL A 152 0.35 -19.89 13.79
N TYR A 153 0.39 -21.05 13.13
CA TYR A 153 -0.43 -22.20 13.50
C TYR A 153 -0.08 -22.72 14.91
N SER A 154 1.21 -22.81 15.23
CA SER A 154 1.68 -23.32 16.52
C SER A 154 1.24 -22.40 17.67
N TRP A 155 1.30 -21.08 17.47
CA TRP A 155 0.76 -20.11 18.42
C TRP A 155 -0.75 -20.20 18.55
N CYS A 156 -1.47 -20.34 17.44
CA CYS A 156 -2.92 -20.49 17.49
C CYS A 156 -3.31 -21.72 18.33
N LYS A 157 -2.61 -22.85 18.16
CA LYS A 157 -2.81 -24.04 18.99
C LYS A 157 -2.46 -23.83 20.45
N LYS A 158 -1.29 -23.22 20.73
CA LYS A 158 -0.84 -22.95 22.10
C LYS A 158 -1.80 -22.05 22.88
N LEU A 159 -2.41 -21.07 22.21
CA LEU A 159 -3.31 -20.10 22.82
C LEU A 159 -4.79 -20.50 22.75
N GLY A 160 -5.14 -21.59 22.07
CA GLY A 160 -6.54 -21.98 21.86
C GLY A 160 -7.28 -21.13 20.82
N ILE A 161 -6.56 -20.33 20.02
CA ILE A 161 -7.10 -19.50 18.96
C ILE A 161 -7.49 -20.39 17.78
N ASN A 162 -8.74 -20.26 17.33
CA ASN A 162 -9.28 -20.98 16.18
C ASN A 162 -9.80 -20.05 15.08
N CYS A 163 -9.83 -18.74 15.34
CA CYS A 163 -10.25 -17.71 14.40
C CYS A 163 -9.28 -16.53 14.39
N LEU A 164 -8.90 -16.07 13.21
CA LEU A 164 -8.06 -14.87 13.02
C LEU A 164 -8.83 -13.79 12.26
N ILE A 165 -8.81 -12.56 12.78
CA ILE A 165 -9.23 -11.35 12.06
C ILE A 165 -8.00 -10.77 11.36
N PHE A 166 -8.05 -10.63 10.04
CA PHE A 166 -6.96 -10.14 9.21
C PHE A 166 -7.10 -8.65 8.93
N LEU A 167 -6.00 -7.93 9.08
CA LEU A 167 -5.79 -6.53 8.71
C LEU A 167 -4.49 -6.44 7.88
N GLY A 168 -4.29 -5.33 7.17
CA GLY A 168 -3.04 -5.03 6.48
C GLY A 168 -3.14 -5.12 4.95
N PHE A 169 -1.99 -5.19 4.27
CA PHE A 169 -1.89 -4.81 2.86
C PHE A 169 -0.99 -5.77 2.06
N HIS A 170 -1.14 -5.93 0.75
CA HIS A 170 -2.32 -5.59 -0.04
C HIS A 170 -3.32 -6.75 -0.06
N THR A 171 -4.63 -6.46 0.01
CA THR A 171 -5.70 -7.47 0.15
C THR A 171 -5.63 -8.58 -0.90
N ASN A 172 -5.41 -8.20 -2.17
CA ASN A 172 -5.32 -9.08 -3.33
C ASN A 172 -3.93 -9.71 -3.54
N VAL A 173 -2.99 -9.50 -2.61
CA VAL A 173 -1.63 -10.05 -2.69
C VAL A 173 -1.24 -10.66 -1.35
N CYS A 174 -0.63 -9.88 -0.45
CA CYS A 174 -0.01 -10.40 0.75
C CYS A 174 -1.02 -10.89 1.79
N THR A 175 -2.06 -10.10 2.05
CA THR A 175 -3.09 -10.43 3.06
C THR A 175 -3.77 -11.76 2.76
N THR A 176 -3.86 -12.16 1.48
CA THR A 176 -4.48 -13.43 1.05
C THR A 176 -3.48 -14.53 0.76
N GLY A 177 -2.35 -14.22 0.13
CA GLY A 177 -1.45 -15.21 -0.47
C GLY A 177 -0.18 -15.55 0.30
N LYS A 178 0.34 -14.66 1.16
CA LYS A 178 1.59 -14.91 1.90
C LYS A 178 1.38 -16.03 2.95
N PRO A 179 2.44 -16.71 3.42
CA PRO A 179 2.34 -17.82 4.38
C PRO A 179 1.58 -17.49 5.68
N VAL A 180 1.55 -16.23 6.08
CA VAL A 180 0.84 -15.74 7.27
C VAL A 180 -0.56 -15.20 6.95
N GLY A 181 -0.94 -15.17 5.68
CA GLY A 181 -2.19 -14.60 5.18
C GLY A 181 -3.39 -15.56 5.24
N ILE A 182 -4.54 -15.06 4.79
CA ILE A 182 -5.84 -15.72 4.89
C ILE A 182 -5.83 -17.12 4.27
N GLY A 183 -5.25 -17.26 3.06
CA GLY A 183 -5.29 -18.51 2.32
C GLY A 183 -4.57 -19.66 3.01
N PRO A 184 -3.28 -19.52 3.35
CA PRO A 184 -2.57 -20.54 4.12
C PRO A 184 -3.23 -20.85 5.47
N MET A 185 -3.74 -19.85 6.19
CA MET A 185 -4.43 -20.07 7.47
C MET A 185 -5.72 -20.88 7.33
N MET A 186 -6.55 -20.57 6.32
CA MET A 186 -7.74 -21.37 6.01
C MET A 186 -7.39 -22.81 5.63
N ARG A 187 -6.33 -23.02 4.85
CA ARG A 187 -5.88 -24.36 4.44
C ARG A 187 -5.42 -25.21 5.62
N VAL A 188 -4.93 -24.62 6.70
CA VAL A 188 -4.60 -25.35 7.94
C VAL A 188 -5.75 -25.38 8.95
N GLY A 189 -6.97 -25.00 8.54
CA GLY A 189 -8.19 -25.11 9.33
C GLY A 189 -8.41 -24.00 10.35
N ILE A 190 -7.71 -22.86 10.24
CA ILE A 190 -7.99 -21.67 11.03
C ILE A 190 -9.11 -20.88 10.34
N LYS A 191 -10.16 -20.53 11.09
CA LYS A 191 -11.22 -19.65 10.60
C LYS A 191 -10.65 -18.27 10.35
N SER A 192 -11.03 -17.64 9.25
CA SER A 192 -10.48 -16.35 8.85
C SER A 192 -11.60 -15.36 8.58
N ILE A 193 -11.43 -14.15 9.12
CA ILE A 193 -12.33 -13.00 8.90
C ILE A 193 -11.46 -11.85 8.38
N LEU A 194 -11.91 -11.12 7.36
CA LEU A 194 -11.22 -9.91 6.89
C LEU A 194 -11.86 -8.65 7.51
N ALA A 195 -11.07 -7.78 8.13
CA ALA A 195 -11.53 -6.45 8.54
C ALA A 195 -11.55 -5.51 7.32
N ARG A 196 -12.73 -5.32 6.71
CA ARG A 196 -12.89 -4.64 5.42
C ARG A 196 -12.55 -3.15 5.45
N ASP A 197 -12.56 -2.56 6.63
CA ASP A 197 -12.18 -1.16 6.93
C ASP A 197 -10.70 -1.01 7.34
N MET A 198 -9.91 -2.08 7.25
CA MET A 198 -8.51 -2.15 7.69
C MET A 198 -7.59 -2.80 6.64
N THR A 199 -7.94 -2.66 5.37
CA THR A 199 -7.25 -3.31 4.25
C THR A 199 -7.27 -2.42 3.01
N ASP A 200 -6.31 -2.60 2.11
CA ASP A 200 -6.17 -1.84 0.86
C ASP A 200 -5.66 -2.77 -0.24
N ALA A 201 -6.25 -2.72 -1.43
CA ALA A 201 -5.82 -3.56 -2.56
C ALA A 201 -4.89 -2.79 -3.50
N ILE A 202 -3.84 -3.44 -3.98
CA ILE A 202 -3.00 -2.86 -5.04
C ILE A 202 -3.77 -2.90 -6.35
N SER A 203 -3.77 -1.81 -7.10
CA SER A 203 -4.46 -1.73 -8.39
C SER A 203 -3.80 -0.67 -9.27
N GLY A 204 -4.60 0.18 -9.92
CA GLY A 204 -4.13 1.31 -10.72
C GLY A 204 -5.08 2.48 -10.58
N TYR A 205 -4.73 3.60 -11.21
CA TYR A 205 -5.55 4.79 -11.28
C TYR A 205 -5.67 5.23 -12.74
N ASN A 206 -6.88 5.23 -13.28
CA ASN A 206 -7.17 5.80 -14.59
C ASN A 206 -8.44 6.65 -14.47
N PRO A 207 -8.30 7.97 -14.26
CA PRO A 207 -9.44 8.87 -14.07
C PRO A 207 -10.22 9.17 -15.34
N ALA A 208 -9.68 8.84 -16.53
CA ALA A 208 -10.44 8.88 -17.78
C ALA A 208 -11.32 7.62 -17.97
N GLY A 209 -11.01 6.54 -17.25
CA GLY A 209 -11.86 5.36 -17.10
C GLY A 209 -12.49 5.29 -15.71
N ASP A 210 -13.10 4.15 -15.38
CA ASP A 210 -13.69 3.87 -14.06
C ASP A 210 -12.73 3.05 -13.17
N GLN A 211 -11.45 3.45 -13.14
CA GLN A 211 -10.43 2.78 -12.35
C GLN A 211 -9.91 3.70 -11.24
N HIS A 212 -10.45 3.51 -10.04
CA HIS A 212 -10.02 4.22 -8.83
C HIS A 212 -9.52 3.22 -7.76
N PRO A 213 -8.41 3.48 -7.07
CA PRO A 213 -7.88 2.57 -6.03
C PRO A 213 -8.89 2.18 -4.93
N ASP A 214 -9.72 3.12 -4.47
CA ASP A 214 -10.76 2.83 -3.46
C ASP A 214 -11.89 1.95 -4.00
N GLN A 215 -12.35 2.20 -5.22
CA GLN A 215 -13.37 1.36 -5.87
C GLN A 215 -12.82 -0.06 -6.07
N ASN A 216 -11.56 -0.18 -6.49
CA ASN A 216 -10.90 -1.48 -6.65
C ASN A 216 -10.75 -2.21 -5.31
N THR A 217 -10.36 -1.52 -4.24
CA THR A 217 -10.32 -2.11 -2.90
C THR A 217 -11.69 -2.68 -2.51
N GLN A 218 -12.79 -1.95 -2.77
CA GLN A 218 -14.13 -2.46 -2.52
C GLN A 218 -14.49 -3.66 -3.43
N LYS A 219 -14.13 -3.63 -4.72
CA LYS A 219 -14.35 -4.76 -5.64
C LYS A 219 -13.63 -6.03 -5.16
N ILE A 220 -12.38 -5.91 -4.72
CA ILE A 220 -11.60 -7.04 -4.18
C ILE A 220 -12.21 -7.59 -2.90
N ILE A 221 -12.64 -6.71 -1.98
CA ILE A 221 -13.34 -7.13 -0.75
C ILE A 221 -14.61 -7.91 -1.12
N GLN A 222 -15.43 -7.40 -2.05
CA GLN A 222 -16.66 -8.06 -2.49
C GLN A 222 -16.39 -9.43 -3.14
N GLN A 223 -15.32 -9.56 -3.93
CA GLN A 223 -14.93 -10.86 -4.48
C GLN A 223 -14.55 -11.86 -3.39
N LEU A 224 -13.81 -11.41 -2.36
CA LEU A 224 -13.41 -12.24 -1.23
C LEU A 224 -14.58 -12.67 -0.33
N GLU A 225 -15.63 -11.86 -0.21
CA GLU A 225 -16.84 -12.15 0.60
C GLU A 225 -17.58 -13.44 0.21
N SER A 226 -17.29 -13.98 -0.98
CA SER A 226 -17.79 -15.30 -1.43
C SER A 226 -17.12 -16.49 -0.73
N LEU A 227 -15.94 -16.28 -0.14
CA LEU A 227 -15.11 -17.31 0.48
C LEU A 227 -14.76 -16.99 1.94
N VAL A 228 -14.58 -15.71 2.25
CA VAL A 228 -14.07 -15.21 3.54
C VAL A 228 -15.07 -14.20 4.09
N PRO A 229 -15.70 -14.43 5.27
CA PRO A 229 -16.53 -13.42 5.89
C PRO A 229 -15.74 -12.14 6.16
N THR A 230 -16.41 -11.00 6.04
CA THR A 230 -15.82 -9.69 6.38
C THR A 230 -16.54 -9.06 7.55
N ILE A 231 -15.84 -8.20 8.29
CA ILE A 231 -16.44 -7.33 9.32
C ILE A 231 -16.01 -5.90 9.07
N HIS A 232 -16.86 -4.94 9.43
CA HIS A 232 -16.41 -3.56 9.61
C HIS A 232 -15.95 -3.41 11.07
N LEU A 233 -14.65 -3.57 11.32
CA LEU A 233 -14.08 -3.67 12.66
C LEU A 233 -14.43 -2.48 13.54
N VAL A 234 -14.38 -1.25 13.01
CA VAL A 234 -14.79 -0.06 13.77
C VAL A 234 -16.26 -0.15 14.22
N ASN A 235 -17.17 -0.66 13.40
CA ASN A 235 -18.57 -0.85 13.82
C ASN A 235 -18.69 -1.89 14.93
N GLU A 236 -17.91 -2.97 14.88
CA GLU A 236 -17.85 -3.96 15.96
C GLU A 236 -17.34 -3.33 17.27
N LEU A 237 -16.30 -2.49 17.19
CA LEU A 237 -15.77 -1.78 18.37
C LEU A 237 -16.75 -0.72 18.90
N ARG A 238 -17.53 -0.05 18.03
CA ARG A 238 -18.62 0.86 18.42
C ARG A 238 -19.70 0.14 19.21
N LYS A 239 -20.11 -1.08 18.80
CA LYS A 239 -21.10 -1.89 19.53
C LYS A 239 -20.64 -2.21 20.96
N LEU A 240 -19.33 -2.30 21.19
CA LEU A 240 -18.74 -2.49 22.51
C LEU A 240 -18.57 -1.19 23.31
N GLY A 241 -18.90 -0.03 22.75
CA GLY A 241 -18.63 1.28 23.36
C GLY A 241 -17.14 1.59 23.48
N LYS A 242 -16.30 0.99 22.61
CA LYS A 242 -14.82 1.08 22.64
C LYS A 242 -14.24 1.83 21.44
N TRP A 243 -15.05 2.64 20.78
CA TRP A 243 -14.62 3.50 19.68
C TRP A 243 -15.22 4.91 19.86
N ASN A 244 -14.37 5.93 19.83
CA ASN A 244 -14.77 7.33 19.95
C ASN A 244 -14.78 8.00 18.57
N ASP A 245 -15.95 8.44 18.11
CA ASP A 245 -16.13 9.13 16.83
C ASP A 245 -15.77 10.62 16.87
N GLU A 246 -15.55 11.19 18.05
CA GLU A 246 -15.13 12.60 18.18
C GLU A 246 -13.69 12.85 17.72
N THR A 247 -12.86 11.81 17.68
CA THR A 247 -11.47 11.90 17.24
C THR A 247 -11.34 11.37 15.80
N PRO A 248 -11.10 12.22 14.79
CA PRO A 248 -10.84 11.78 13.44
C PRO A 248 -9.59 10.90 13.40
N VAL A 249 -9.71 9.71 12.81
CA VAL A 249 -8.57 8.80 12.62
C VAL A 249 -8.18 8.61 11.16
N ASP A 250 -9.01 9.12 10.24
CA ASP A 250 -8.90 8.84 8.82
C ASP A 250 -8.59 10.09 8.03
N PRO A 251 -7.56 10.08 7.18
CA PRO A 251 -7.32 11.17 6.26
C PRO A 251 -8.25 11.12 5.04
N VAL A 252 -8.44 12.27 4.40
CA VAL A 252 -8.92 12.31 3.02
C VAL A 252 -7.79 11.83 2.10
N ARG A 253 -8.06 10.80 1.31
CA ARG A 253 -7.10 10.24 0.36
C ARG A 253 -6.98 11.13 -0.87
N ILE A 254 -5.75 11.29 -1.35
CA ILE A 254 -5.43 12.04 -2.58
C ILE A 254 -4.83 11.05 -3.57
N THR A 255 -5.32 11.01 -4.81
CA THR A 255 -4.77 10.14 -5.87
C THR A 255 -4.47 10.96 -7.12
N PRO A 256 -3.22 10.98 -7.62
CA PRO A 256 -1.99 10.43 -7.03
C PRO A 256 -1.57 11.12 -5.71
N TRP A 257 -0.84 10.40 -4.86
CA TRP A 257 -0.41 10.89 -3.53
C TRP A 257 1.12 11.09 -3.44
N GLY A 258 1.60 12.24 -3.90
CA GLY A 258 3.00 12.63 -3.74
C GLY A 258 3.26 13.30 -2.39
N THR A 259 4.44 13.11 -1.80
CA THR A 259 4.87 13.78 -0.56
C THR A 259 5.92 14.86 -0.83
N PRO A 260 6.24 15.76 0.12
CA PRO A 260 7.34 16.70 -0.07
C PRO A 260 8.68 16.04 -0.43
N ASN A 261 8.99 14.89 0.18
CA ASN A 261 10.22 14.13 -0.06
C ASN A 261 10.14 13.22 -1.30
N ARG A 262 8.92 12.91 -1.75
CA ARG A 262 8.66 12.06 -2.91
C ARG A 262 7.49 12.64 -3.71
N PRO A 263 7.68 13.78 -4.39
CA PRO A 263 6.60 14.48 -5.07
C PRO A 263 6.11 13.69 -6.28
N TYR A 264 4.83 13.84 -6.60
CA TYR A 264 4.29 13.30 -7.84
C TYR A 264 4.70 14.19 -9.01
N GLN A 265 5.39 13.61 -9.99
CA GLN A 265 5.93 14.34 -11.14
C GLN A 265 5.09 14.10 -12.39
N PHE A 266 4.83 15.17 -13.13
CA PHE A 266 4.05 15.13 -14.38
C PHE A 266 4.60 16.14 -15.41
N GLU A 267 4.31 15.96 -16.70
CA GLU A 267 4.83 16.83 -17.78
C GLU A 267 3.89 18.01 -18.10
N GLU A 268 2.66 17.73 -18.53
CA GLU A 268 1.69 18.75 -18.96
C GLU A 268 0.62 18.98 -17.90
N SER A 269 -0.17 17.94 -17.63
CA SER A 269 -1.18 17.91 -16.60
C SER A 269 -1.33 16.50 -16.02
N THR A 270 -1.97 16.41 -14.87
CA THR A 270 -2.46 15.16 -14.28
C THR A 270 -3.84 15.41 -13.71
N THR A 271 -4.69 14.38 -13.69
CA THR A 271 -5.97 14.46 -12.97
C THR A 271 -5.77 13.99 -11.54
N VAL A 272 -6.38 14.69 -10.60
CA VAL A 272 -6.36 14.38 -9.17
C VAL A 272 -7.78 14.05 -8.72
N SER A 273 -7.93 12.97 -7.95
CA SER A 273 -9.15 12.64 -7.23
C SER A 273 -8.93 12.66 -5.71
N LEU A 274 -9.98 13.06 -5.01
CA LEU A 274 -10.06 13.07 -3.55
C LEU A 274 -11.14 12.08 -3.10
N SER A 275 -10.92 11.39 -1.99
CA SER A 275 -11.89 10.43 -1.46
C SER A 275 -11.77 10.25 0.05
N ALA A 276 -12.90 9.98 0.71
CA ALA A 276 -12.96 9.64 2.12
C ALA A 276 -13.75 8.33 2.28
N PRO A 277 -13.22 7.19 1.81
CA PRO A 277 -13.99 5.95 1.65
C PRO A 277 -14.50 5.34 2.95
N LEU A 278 -13.98 5.81 4.10
CA LEU A 278 -14.26 5.26 5.42
C LEU A 278 -15.06 6.25 6.29
N ASN A 279 -15.47 7.39 5.73
CA ASN A 279 -16.31 8.41 6.36
C ASN A 279 -17.55 8.65 5.50
N GLN A 280 -18.72 8.21 5.96
CA GLN A 280 -19.98 8.36 5.25
C GLN A 280 -20.49 9.81 5.33
N ASP A 281 -21.21 10.24 4.29
CA ASP A 281 -21.92 11.53 4.22
C ASP A 281 -21.07 12.78 4.54
N CYS A 282 -19.78 12.73 4.22
CA CYS A 282 -18.87 13.85 4.43
C CYS A 282 -18.63 14.66 3.14
N GLN A 283 -18.36 15.94 3.34
CA GLN A 283 -18.06 16.91 2.28
C GLN A 283 -16.56 17.21 2.29
N ILE A 284 -15.89 16.99 1.17
CA ILE A 284 -14.45 17.20 1.03
C ILE A 284 -14.17 18.62 0.53
N TYR A 285 -13.23 19.30 1.18
CA TYR A 285 -12.76 20.64 0.83
C TYR A 285 -11.25 20.67 0.66
N TYR A 286 -10.76 21.46 -0.30
CA TYR A 286 -9.34 21.49 -0.62
C TYR A 286 -8.81 22.87 -1.00
N THR A 287 -7.50 23.04 -0.86
CA THR A 287 -6.71 24.18 -1.33
C THR A 287 -5.67 23.70 -2.35
N LEU A 288 -5.21 24.61 -3.21
CA LEU A 288 -4.23 24.31 -4.27
C LEU A 288 -2.89 25.02 -4.06
N ASP A 289 -2.78 25.83 -3.01
CA ASP A 289 -1.60 26.66 -2.70
C ASP A 289 -0.86 26.19 -1.45
N GLY A 290 -1.31 25.11 -0.80
CA GLY A 290 -0.73 24.57 0.43
C GLY A 290 -1.22 25.24 1.71
N THR A 291 -2.21 26.13 1.65
CA THR A 291 -2.87 26.66 2.85
C THR A 291 -3.80 25.62 3.48
N SER A 292 -4.09 25.73 4.78
CA SER A 292 -4.98 24.78 5.47
C SER A 292 -6.40 24.90 4.90
N PRO A 293 -7.07 23.80 4.53
CA PRO A 293 -8.42 23.83 3.99
C PRO A 293 -9.45 24.02 5.11
N ASP A 294 -10.54 24.69 4.77
CA ASP A 294 -11.72 24.89 5.60
C ASP A 294 -13.00 24.82 4.74
N LYS A 295 -14.17 25.04 5.34
CA LYS A 295 -15.45 25.03 4.62
C LYS A 295 -15.64 26.15 3.59
N LYS A 296 -14.75 27.15 3.54
CA LYS A 296 -14.73 28.23 2.53
C LYS A 296 -13.80 27.91 1.36
N SER A 297 -12.99 26.86 1.48
CA SER A 297 -12.09 26.37 0.44
C SER A 297 -12.87 25.69 -0.70
N PHE A 298 -12.19 25.22 -1.74
CA PHE A 298 -12.86 24.60 -2.89
C PHE A 298 -13.61 23.34 -2.46
N PHE A 299 -14.89 23.26 -2.81
CA PHE A 299 -15.71 22.07 -2.58
C PHE A 299 -15.43 21.02 -3.66
N TYR A 300 -15.09 19.80 -3.25
CA TYR A 300 -14.79 18.71 -4.18
C TYR A 300 -16.07 18.03 -4.66
N THR A 301 -16.28 18.01 -5.98
CA THR A 301 -17.41 17.35 -6.63
C THR A 301 -16.98 16.27 -7.61
N ASN A 302 -15.88 16.49 -8.33
CA ASN A 302 -15.32 15.59 -9.33
C ASN A 302 -13.80 15.68 -9.36
N PRO A 303 -13.10 14.68 -9.90
CA PRO A 303 -11.67 14.77 -10.18
C PRO A 303 -11.35 16.03 -11.02
N PHE A 304 -10.21 16.66 -10.75
CA PHE A 304 -9.82 17.93 -11.38
C PHE A 304 -8.38 17.90 -11.90
N PRO A 305 -8.06 18.68 -12.96
CA PRO A 305 -6.72 18.72 -13.51
C PRO A 305 -5.78 19.60 -12.67
N VAL A 306 -4.52 19.19 -12.58
CA VAL A 306 -3.39 19.95 -12.06
C VAL A 306 -2.40 20.19 -13.20
N CYS A 307 -2.10 21.45 -13.48
CA CYS A 307 -1.28 21.88 -14.64
C CYS A 307 -0.02 22.66 -14.25
N LYS A 308 0.26 22.80 -12.96
CA LYS A 308 1.45 23.51 -12.45
C LYS A 308 1.98 22.84 -11.19
N THR A 309 3.24 23.14 -10.88
CA THR A 309 3.84 22.75 -9.60
C THR A 309 3.07 23.38 -8.45
N GLN A 310 2.49 22.56 -7.58
CA GLN A 310 1.64 23.04 -6.48
C GLN A 310 1.53 22.02 -5.32
N THR A 311 0.91 22.45 -4.22
CA THR A 311 0.63 21.61 -3.06
C THR A 311 -0.86 21.62 -2.81
N ILE A 312 -1.45 20.44 -2.74
CA ILE A 312 -2.87 20.28 -2.41
C ILE A 312 -2.96 19.94 -0.93
N ARG A 313 -3.87 20.58 -0.21
CA ARG A 313 -4.28 20.16 1.14
C ARG A 313 -5.79 19.94 1.16
N THR A 314 -6.25 18.94 1.89
CA THR A 314 -7.65 18.53 1.90
C THR A 314 -8.12 18.11 3.28
N THR A 315 -9.40 18.33 3.58
CA THR A 315 -10.08 17.87 4.79
C THR A 315 -11.53 17.53 4.44
N ALA A 316 -12.22 16.84 5.34
CA ALA A 316 -13.65 16.57 5.19
C ALA A 316 -14.45 16.97 6.44
N TYR A 317 -15.67 17.43 6.19
CA TYR A 317 -16.62 17.84 7.23
C TYR A 317 -17.93 17.07 7.11
N GLN A 318 -18.53 16.77 8.25
CA GLN A 318 -19.94 16.38 8.37
C GLN A 318 -20.64 17.47 9.18
N GLY A 319 -21.56 18.21 8.56
CA GLY A 319 -22.11 19.42 9.17
C GLY A 319 -21.01 20.46 9.44
N GLN A 320 -20.78 20.83 10.70
CA GLN A 320 -19.69 21.74 11.10
C GLN A 320 -18.46 21.02 11.67
N GLN A 321 -18.54 19.72 11.91
CA GLN A 321 -17.48 18.95 12.52
C GLN A 321 -16.52 18.42 11.46
N SER A 322 -15.21 18.55 11.69
CA SER A 322 -14.20 17.87 10.89
C SER A 322 -14.21 16.39 11.24
N VAL A 323 -14.32 15.53 10.23
CA VAL A 323 -14.43 14.07 10.40
C VAL A 323 -13.22 13.32 9.82
N CYS A 324 -12.35 14.03 9.11
CA CYS A 324 -11.11 13.47 8.58
C CYS A 324 -9.90 14.28 9.04
N LEU A 325 -8.78 13.59 9.21
CA LEU A 325 -7.47 14.22 9.29
C LEU A 325 -7.17 14.98 8.00
N GLU A 326 -6.52 16.12 8.17
CA GLU A 326 -6.03 16.88 7.02
C GLU A 326 -4.95 16.08 6.29
N SER A 327 -4.97 16.13 4.96
CA SER A 327 -3.98 15.46 4.11
C SER A 327 -3.33 16.43 3.16
N THR A 328 -2.08 16.13 2.78
CA THR A 328 -1.31 16.93 1.85
C THR A 328 -0.76 16.06 0.72
N ALA A 329 -0.71 16.63 -0.49
CA ALA A 329 0.01 16.04 -1.62
C ALA A 329 0.80 17.10 -2.40
N ARG A 330 2.04 16.73 -2.78
CA ARG A 330 2.96 17.58 -3.52
C ARG A 330 3.04 17.14 -4.99
N PHE A 331 2.79 18.10 -5.88
CA PHE A 331 2.81 17.92 -7.33
C PHE A 331 3.90 18.79 -7.97
N VAL A 332 4.74 18.19 -8.82
CA VAL A 332 5.83 18.88 -9.53
C VAL A 332 5.62 18.74 -11.03
N ARG A 333 5.37 19.86 -11.70
CA ARG A 333 5.40 19.93 -13.15
C ARG A 333 6.86 19.98 -13.61
N LEU A 334 7.24 19.03 -14.43
CA LEU A 334 8.57 18.98 -15.03
C LEU A 334 8.69 20.08 -16.09
N PRO A 335 9.92 20.59 -16.31
CA PRO A 335 10.17 21.53 -17.38
C PRO A 335 9.79 20.90 -18.74
N PRO A 336 9.35 21.72 -19.72
CA PRO A 336 9.07 21.23 -21.05
C PRO A 336 10.32 20.54 -21.62
N LYS A 337 10.10 19.55 -22.48
CA LYS A 337 11.20 18.92 -23.21
C LYS A 337 11.95 20.03 -23.99
N PRO A 338 13.29 20.12 -23.88
CA PRO A 338 14.04 21.06 -24.69
C PRO A 338 13.85 20.74 -26.18
N PRO A 339 14.00 21.74 -27.08
CA PRO A 339 14.00 21.46 -28.51
C PRO A 339 15.07 20.42 -28.85
N SER A 340 14.83 19.64 -29.91
CA SER A 340 15.85 18.70 -30.40
C SER A 340 17.11 19.48 -30.77
N PRO A 341 18.31 18.99 -30.39
CA PRO A 341 19.55 19.65 -30.78
C PRO A 341 19.73 19.57 -32.29
N ASN A 342 20.37 20.57 -32.88
CA ASN A 342 20.75 20.56 -34.31
C ASN A 342 21.85 19.54 -34.60
N ILE A 343 22.63 19.17 -33.58
CA ILE A 343 23.74 18.22 -33.66
C ILE A 343 23.56 17.20 -32.53
N HIS A 344 23.46 15.92 -32.88
CA HIS A 344 23.49 14.87 -31.87
C HIS A 344 24.94 14.49 -31.58
N LEU A 345 25.31 14.43 -30.30
CA LEU A 345 26.65 13.95 -29.92
C LEU A 345 26.91 12.52 -30.39
N SER A 346 25.87 11.72 -30.63
CA SER A 346 26.03 10.37 -31.17
C SER A 346 26.41 10.32 -32.66
N ASP A 347 26.31 11.45 -33.38
CA ASP A 347 26.81 11.59 -34.76
C ASP A 347 28.27 12.06 -34.82
N LEU A 348 28.86 12.41 -33.67
CA LEU A 348 30.22 12.93 -33.57
C LEU A 348 31.16 11.89 -33.00
N GLU A 349 32.43 11.99 -33.37
CA GLU A 349 33.51 11.24 -32.72
C GLU A 349 34.05 12.04 -31.53
N PRO A 350 34.11 11.46 -30.32
CA PRO A 350 34.67 12.14 -29.15
C PRO A 350 36.20 12.26 -29.28
N ILE A 351 36.74 13.42 -28.87
CA ILE A 351 38.19 13.64 -28.78
C ILE A 351 38.79 12.82 -27.63
N ARG A 352 38.00 12.56 -26.60
CA ARG A 352 38.40 11.71 -25.47
C ARG A 352 37.23 10.87 -24.98
N GLU A 353 37.48 9.58 -24.86
CA GLU A 353 36.62 8.65 -24.16
C GLU A 353 37.32 8.14 -22.92
N THR A 354 36.64 8.19 -21.78
CA THR A 354 37.14 7.62 -20.54
C THR A 354 35.98 6.91 -19.85
N VAL A 355 35.93 5.59 -20.00
CA VAL A 355 34.94 4.72 -19.37
C VAL A 355 35.59 4.02 -18.20
N HIS A 356 35.25 4.43 -16.98
CA HIS A 356 35.72 3.80 -15.76
C HIS A 356 34.65 2.80 -15.35
N GLY A 357 34.78 1.56 -15.79
CA GLY A 357 33.93 0.49 -15.29
C GLY A 357 33.98 0.42 -13.75
N PHE A 358 32.84 0.13 -13.12
CA PHE A 358 32.72 -0.07 -11.68
C PHE A 358 33.70 -1.09 -11.09
N ASN A 359 34.25 -2.02 -11.90
CA ASN A 359 35.29 -2.97 -11.50
C ASN A 359 36.21 -3.36 -12.68
N ILE A 360 37.21 -4.20 -12.41
CA ILE A 360 38.18 -4.70 -13.41
C ILE A 360 37.56 -5.46 -14.60
N TYR A 361 36.28 -5.86 -14.50
CA TYR A 361 35.54 -6.54 -15.56
C TYR A 361 34.70 -5.59 -16.42
N SER A 362 34.39 -4.39 -15.94
CA SER A 362 33.70 -3.34 -16.72
C SER A 362 34.65 -2.32 -17.35
N SER A 363 35.94 -2.33 -16.99
CA SER A 363 36.97 -1.40 -17.52
C SER A 363 37.26 -1.53 -19.03
N LYS A 364 36.69 -2.53 -19.71
CA LYS A 364 36.80 -2.74 -21.16
C LYS A 364 35.55 -2.35 -21.96
N ARG A 365 34.48 -1.89 -21.29
CA ARG A 365 33.23 -1.53 -21.95
C ARG A 365 33.37 -0.17 -22.63
N LYS A 366 32.87 -0.06 -23.87
CA LYS A 366 32.88 1.18 -24.66
C LYS A 366 31.51 1.85 -24.63
N PRO A 367 31.42 3.16 -24.89
CA PRO A 367 30.15 3.82 -25.13
C PRO A 367 29.39 3.14 -26.25
N SER A 368 28.07 3.17 -26.16
CA SER A 368 27.19 2.71 -27.22
C SER A 368 26.41 3.86 -27.80
N TYR A 369 26.32 3.90 -29.13
CA TYR A 369 25.69 4.99 -29.89
C TYR A 369 24.30 4.56 -30.36
N ASP A 370 23.33 5.45 -30.18
CA ASP A 370 21.93 5.30 -30.55
C ASP A 370 21.20 4.12 -29.85
N GLN A 371 21.82 3.57 -28.81
CA GLN A 371 21.29 2.52 -27.94
C GLN A 371 21.91 2.65 -26.54
N SER A 372 21.31 2.01 -25.54
CA SER A 372 21.82 1.96 -24.16
C SER A 372 23.18 1.25 -24.10
N TYR A 373 23.88 1.35 -22.96
CA TYR A 373 25.13 0.62 -22.75
C TYR A 373 24.97 -0.90 -22.87
N SER A 374 23.74 -1.41 -22.65
CA SER A 374 23.36 -2.83 -22.78
C SER A 374 22.71 -3.17 -24.13
N GLN A 375 22.89 -2.31 -25.14
CA GLN A 375 22.36 -2.48 -26.51
C GLN A 375 20.83 -2.56 -26.56
N GLN A 376 20.16 -1.85 -25.67
CA GLN A 376 18.69 -1.74 -25.65
C GLN A 376 18.25 -0.38 -26.22
N PRO A 377 17.00 -0.22 -26.66
CA PRO A 377 16.49 1.09 -27.08
C PRO A 377 16.70 2.16 -25.99
N LEU A 378 17.13 3.36 -26.39
CA LEU A 378 17.24 4.50 -25.46
C LEU A 378 15.84 4.92 -25.04
N LYS A 379 15.56 4.83 -23.74
CA LYS A 379 14.27 5.17 -23.16
C LYS A 379 14.43 6.24 -22.10
N LEU A 380 13.63 7.30 -22.20
CA LEU A 380 13.51 8.32 -21.16
C LEU A 380 12.04 8.71 -21.02
N ARG A 381 11.48 8.58 -19.81
CA ARG A 381 10.06 8.85 -19.49
C ARG A 381 9.08 8.13 -20.44
N GLY A 382 9.32 6.83 -20.66
CA GLY A 382 8.47 6.00 -21.52
C GLY A 382 8.60 6.25 -23.03
N LYS A 383 9.35 7.28 -23.46
CA LYS A 383 9.58 7.59 -24.87
C LYS A 383 10.88 6.95 -25.36
N ASN A 384 10.84 6.33 -26.54
CA ASN A 384 12.03 5.85 -27.23
C ASN A 384 12.74 7.02 -27.93
N TYR A 385 14.06 7.00 -27.90
CA TYR A 385 14.92 7.93 -28.60
C TYR A 385 15.78 7.15 -29.59
N THR A 386 15.81 7.61 -30.85
CA THR A 386 16.65 7.01 -31.88
C THR A 386 18.07 7.54 -31.86
N LYS A 387 18.32 8.66 -31.17
CA LYS A 387 19.63 9.30 -31.05
C LYS A 387 20.03 9.44 -29.58
N GLY A 388 21.27 9.09 -29.27
CA GLY A 388 21.86 9.32 -27.95
C GLY A 388 23.04 8.39 -27.66
N ILE A 389 23.55 8.43 -26.44
CA ILE A 389 24.75 7.69 -26.06
C ILE A 389 24.47 6.94 -24.76
N GLY A 390 24.62 5.61 -24.78
CA GLY A 390 24.57 4.75 -23.61
C GLY A 390 25.96 4.54 -23.02
N VAL A 391 26.13 4.89 -21.75
CA VAL A 391 27.38 4.72 -20.99
C VAL A 391 27.13 4.07 -19.63
N GLU A 392 28.15 3.44 -19.06
CA GLU A 392 28.15 2.96 -17.67
C GLU A 392 28.86 3.99 -16.78
N ALA A 393 28.29 4.33 -15.62
CA ALA A 393 28.90 5.31 -14.72
C ALA A 393 30.04 4.69 -13.89
N PRO A 394 31.13 5.44 -13.61
CA PRO A 394 31.45 6.77 -14.15
C PRO A 394 32.04 6.73 -15.58
N SER A 395 31.58 7.65 -16.43
CA SER A 395 32.10 7.84 -17.80
C SER A 395 32.26 9.32 -18.13
N HIS A 396 33.28 9.64 -18.92
CA HIS A 396 33.55 10.98 -19.44
C HIS A 396 33.77 10.91 -20.95
N LEU A 397 32.99 11.67 -21.71
CA LEU A 397 33.13 11.84 -23.15
C LEU A 397 33.34 13.33 -23.44
N LEU A 398 34.42 13.66 -24.15
CA LEU A 398 34.75 15.03 -24.53
C LEU A 398 34.58 15.19 -26.04
N TYR A 399 33.83 16.20 -26.46
CA TYR A 399 33.57 16.50 -27.86
C TYR A 399 34.06 17.91 -28.21
N ASN A 400 34.46 18.11 -29.46
CA ASN A 400 34.62 19.45 -30.02
C ASN A 400 33.29 19.83 -30.67
N ILE A 401 32.60 20.82 -30.12
CA ILE A 401 31.34 21.31 -30.68
C ILE A 401 31.67 22.68 -31.27
N GLN A 402 31.71 22.79 -32.59
CA GLN A 402 31.92 24.04 -33.31
C GLN A 402 30.62 24.81 -33.48
#